data_AF-A0A7S0CF88-F1
#
_entry.id   AF-A0A7S0CF88-F1
#
_cell.length_a   1.000
_cell.length_b   1.000
_cell.length_c   1.000
_cell.angle_alpha   90.00
_cell.angle_beta   90.00
_cell.angle_gamma   90.00
#
_symmetry.space_group_name_H-M   'P 1'
#
loop_
_entity.id
_entity.type
_entity.pdbx_description
1 polymer ?
#
loop_
_entity_poly.entity_id
_entity_poly.type
_entity_poly.pdbx_seq_one_letter_code
_entity_poly.pdbx_strand_id
1 'polypeptide(L)'
;SDTTLVIRDAMVAKKLSIFLIFVLLSFTISKAYNIVSERLSVWKTNLRRNSYSGVYQTRKDALTMRAWTCHGRTQREMVDKLQQAGIIKSQSIRDCMASVDRANYVVKPPSGPYNDSPQGIGYGATISAPHMHAHALEEIVTYLQASAKKSELSVLDVGCGSGYLTACLGRLLNGGDCESNRQQQTLRGKVYGIEYMKELVDFSIENTKIADIDLLSQGVVTYQVGDGWKGLPEKAPFTAIHVGAAADSFPQELMMQLDVGGVMVIPVGPDGGVQNLYKVERLRNGDQFQKEDFTFDNLLGVRYVPLVHLNQNT
;
A
#
# COMPACT_ATOMS: atom_id res chain seq x y z
N SER A 1 -43.94 -7.68 68.32
CA SER A 1 -43.35 -6.38 67.95
C SER A 1 -42.09 -6.49 67.10
N ASP A 2 -41.55 -7.69 66.80
CA ASP A 2 -40.25 -7.84 66.14
C ASP A 2 -40.24 -8.08 64.61
N THR A 3 -41.36 -8.48 64.00
CA THR A 3 -41.39 -8.77 62.55
C THR A 3 -41.40 -7.51 61.66
N THR A 4 -41.87 -6.38 62.19
CA THR A 4 -41.95 -5.10 61.46
C THR A 4 -40.60 -4.37 61.38
N LEU A 5 -39.68 -4.65 62.31
CA LEU A 5 -38.34 -4.05 62.35
C LEU A 5 -37.44 -4.65 61.27
N VAL A 6 -37.43 -5.99 61.14
CA VAL A 6 -36.59 -6.73 60.19
C VAL A 6 -36.91 -6.41 58.72
N ILE A 7 -38.19 -6.19 58.39
CA ILE A 7 -38.61 -5.83 57.03
C ILE A 7 -38.19 -4.39 56.68
N ARG A 8 -38.21 -3.49 57.66
CA ARG A 8 -37.75 -2.09 57.49
C ARG A 8 -36.25 -2.04 57.23
N ASP A 9 -35.45 -2.80 57.96
CA ASP A 9 -33.99 -2.82 57.80
C ASP A 9 -33.57 -3.44 56.46
N ALA A 10 -34.26 -4.50 56.02
CA ALA A 10 -34.02 -5.11 54.70
C ALA A 10 -34.38 -4.15 53.53
N MET A 11 -35.46 -3.37 53.67
CA MET A 11 -35.83 -2.35 52.68
C MET A 11 -34.84 -1.18 52.65
N VAL A 12 -34.31 -0.76 53.80
CA VAL A 12 -33.30 0.30 53.90
C VAL A 12 -31.98 -0.15 53.28
N ALA A 13 -31.54 -1.39 53.55
CA ALA A 13 -30.34 -1.96 52.94
C ALA A 13 -30.44 -2.08 51.40
N LYS A 14 -31.61 -2.49 50.89
CA LYS A 14 -31.84 -2.58 49.44
C LYS A 14 -31.87 -1.21 48.76
N LYS A 15 -32.43 -0.19 49.43
CA LYS A 15 -32.39 1.21 48.96
C LYS A 15 -30.97 1.78 48.99
N LEU A 16 -30.17 1.49 50.01
CA LEU A 16 -28.76 1.91 50.07
C LEU A 16 -27.92 1.24 48.95
N SER A 17 -28.15 -0.04 48.66
CA SER A 17 -27.42 -0.76 47.62
C SER A 17 -27.73 -0.23 46.22
N ILE A 18 -29.01 0.05 45.92
CA ILE A 18 -29.42 0.68 44.66
C ILE A 18 -28.85 2.09 44.54
N PHE A 19 -28.88 2.88 45.62
CA PHE A 19 -28.29 4.22 45.65
C PHE A 19 -26.78 4.18 45.39
N LEU A 20 -26.05 3.22 45.97
CA LEU A 20 -24.61 3.05 45.73
C LEU A 20 -24.30 2.72 44.26
N ILE A 21 -25.13 1.87 43.63
CA ILE A 21 -24.99 1.53 42.20
C ILE A 21 -25.21 2.77 41.33
N PHE A 22 -26.23 3.59 41.63
CA PHE A 22 -26.47 4.85 40.90
C PHE A 22 -25.32 5.86 41.08
N VAL A 23 -24.73 5.93 42.28
CA VAL A 23 -23.56 6.78 42.53
C VAL A 23 -22.33 6.26 41.76
N LEU A 24 -22.09 4.95 41.72
CA LEU A 24 -20.97 4.38 40.95
C LEU A 24 -21.16 4.54 39.43
N LEU A 25 -22.40 4.41 38.94
CA LEU A 25 -22.72 4.64 37.53
C LEU A 25 -22.56 6.12 37.15
N SER A 26 -22.95 7.05 38.03
CA SER A 26 -22.77 8.48 37.76
C SER A 26 -21.31 8.91 37.79
N PHE A 27 -20.48 8.31 38.66
CA PHE A 27 -19.03 8.54 38.67
C PHE A 27 -18.33 7.98 37.42
N THR A 28 -18.76 6.82 36.90
CA THR A 28 -18.19 6.24 35.66
C THR A 28 -18.61 7.03 34.41
N ILE A 29 -19.87 7.45 34.33
CA ILE A 29 -20.35 8.34 33.25
C ILE A 29 -19.65 9.70 33.31
N SER A 30 -19.45 10.27 34.51
CA SER A 30 -18.73 11.53 34.69
C SER A 30 -17.24 11.42 34.28
N LYS A 31 -16.57 10.31 34.62
CA LYS A 31 -15.20 10.03 34.12
C LYS A 31 -15.15 9.90 32.60
N ALA A 32 -16.09 9.17 32.00
CA ALA A 32 -16.16 9.03 30.54
C ALA A 32 -16.43 10.38 29.85
N TYR A 33 -17.33 11.19 30.40
CA TYR A 33 -17.62 12.54 29.90
C TYR A 33 -16.41 13.47 30.00
N ASN A 34 -15.65 13.41 31.10
CA ASN A 34 -14.43 14.21 31.26
C ASN A 34 -13.32 13.80 30.29
N ILE A 35 -13.14 12.50 30.00
CA ILE A 35 -12.16 12.02 29.01
C ILE A 35 -12.55 12.46 27.59
N VAL A 36 -13.84 12.41 27.25
CA VAL A 36 -14.35 12.86 25.95
C VAL A 36 -14.26 14.39 25.84
N SER A 37 -14.55 15.14 26.91
CA SER A 37 -14.47 16.60 26.92
C SER A 37 -13.03 17.11 26.84
N GLU A 38 -12.07 16.46 27.50
CA GLU A 38 -10.64 16.76 27.37
C GLU A 38 -10.16 16.53 25.94
N ARG A 39 -10.51 15.40 25.32
CA ARG A 39 -10.19 15.09 23.92
C ARG A 39 -10.81 16.10 22.94
N LEU A 40 -12.05 16.53 23.18
CA LEU A 40 -12.70 17.57 22.38
C LEU A 40 -12.09 18.97 22.61
N SER A 41 -11.59 19.27 23.81
CA SER A 41 -10.90 20.52 24.10
C SER A 41 -9.55 20.60 23.38
N VAL A 42 -8.79 19.50 23.35
CA VAL A 42 -7.51 19.35 22.62
C VAL A 42 -7.75 19.46 21.12
N TRP A 43 -8.83 18.85 20.61
CA TRP A 43 -9.22 18.97 19.21
C TRP A 43 -9.63 20.42 18.84
N LYS A 44 -10.40 21.10 19.70
CA LYS A 44 -10.78 22.51 19.52
C LYS A 44 -9.59 23.48 19.64
N THR A 45 -8.60 23.19 20.48
CA THR A 45 -7.36 23.99 20.58
C THR A 45 -6.45 23.77 19.37
N ASN A 46 -6.40 22.55 18.81
CA ASN A 46 -5.70 22.30 17.55
C ASN A 46 -6.39 22.95 16.35
N LEU A 47 -7.72 23.01 16.32
CA LEU A 47 -8.46 23.74 15.29
C LEU A 47 -8.31 25.26 15.40
N ARG A 48 -8.21 25.81 16.62
CA ARG A 48 -7.97 27.24 16.85
C ARG A 48 -6.52 27.69 16.63
N ARG A 49 -5.55 26.78 16.56
CA ARG A 49 -4.16 27.09 16.18
C ARG A 49 -3.97 27.30 14.68
N ASN A 50 -4.98 27.00 13.85
CA ASN A 50 -4.89 27.10 12.39
C ASN A 50 -5.61 28.32 11.79
N SER A 51 -5.90 29.34 12.59
CA SER A 51 -6.46 30.59 12.08
C SER A 51 -5.68 31.79 12.61
N TYR A 52 -4.65 32.24 11.87
CA TYR A 52 -4.31 33.66 11.79
C TYR A 52 -3.60 33.98 10.48
N SER A 53 -4.02 35.12 9.95
CA SER A 53 -3.74 35.76 8.68
C SER A 53 -2.32 36.30 8.53
N GLY A 54 -1.73 36.08 7.35
CA GLY A 54 -0.99 37.09 6.57
C GLY A 54 0.50 37.29 6.88
N VAL A 55 1.35 36.75 6.00
CA VAL A 55 2.36 37.53 5.24
C VAL A 55 2.55 36.82 3.89
N TYR A 56 2.24 37.53 2.81
CA TYR A 56 2.67 37.18 1.45
C TYR A 56 4.19 37.34 1.37
N GLN A 57 4.92 36.27 1.66
CA GLN A 57 6.30 36.12 1.20
C GLN A 57 6.26 35.04 0.12
N THR A 58 6.45 35.46 -1.14
CA THR A 58 6.56 34.59 -2.30
C THR A 58 7.69 33.58 -2.11
N ARG A 59 7.40 32.40 -1.53
CA ARG A 59 8.22 31.22 -1.76
C ARG A 59 7.88 30.69 -3.14
N LYS A 60 8.46 31.34 -4.15
CA LYS A 60 8.65 30.82 -5.51
C LYS A 60 9.72 29.71 -5.54
N ASP A 61 9.78 28.88 -4.49
CA ASP A 61 10.47 27.60 -4.58
C ASP A 61 9.39 26.58 -4.88
N ALA A 62 9.02 26.57 -6.16
CA ALA A 62 8.22 25.53 -6.73
C ALA A 62 8.83 24.17 -6.33
N LEU A 63 8.02 23.39 -5.61
CA LEU A 63 7.97 21.93 -5.68
C LEU A 63 7.69 21.53 -7.15
N THR A 64 8.59 21.89 -8.06
CA THR A 64 8.62 21.31 -9.39
C THR A 64 9.07 19.87 -9.16
N MET A 65 8.19 18.90 -9.39
CA MET A 65 8.52 17.47 -9.30
C MET A 65 9.86 17.19 -9.99
N ARG A 66 10.89 16.86 -9.19
CA ARG A 66 12.26 16.59 -9.65
C ARG A 66 12.48 15.14 -10.09
N ALA A 67 11.42 14.32 -10.08
CA ALA A 67 11.46 12.89 -10.39
C ALA A 67 12.26 12.60 -11.67
N TRP A 68 11.89 13.20 -12.81
CA TRP A 68 12.55 13.05 -14.11
C TRP A 68 14.06 13.39 -14.16
N THR A 69 14.68 13.88 -13.08
CA THR A 69 16.12 14.16 -12.98
C THR A 69 16.89 13.20 -12.06
N CYS A 70 16.23 12.20 -11.46
CA CYS A 70 16.83 11.28 -10.49
C CYS A 70 17.66 10.15 -11.15
N HIS A 71 18.26 10.40 -12.32
CA HIS A 71 19.10 9.43 -13.02
C HIS A 71 20.37 9.09 -12.23
N GLY A 72 20.80 7.84 -12.23
CA GLY A 72 22.09 7.42 -11.67
C GLY A 72 23.01 6.78 -12.72
N ARG A 73 24.29 6.61 -12.39
CA ARG A 73 25.21 5.73 -13.14
C ARG A 73 25.20 4.30 -12.61
N THR A 74 24.71 4.11 -11.40
CA THR A 74 24.54 2.82 -10.72
C THR A 74 23.18 2.76 -10.04
N GLN A 75 22.73 1.55 -9.67
CA GLN A 75 21.49 1.35 -8.89
C GLN A 75 21.49 2.22 -7.62
N ARG A 76 22.61 2.21 -6.88
CA ARG A 76 22.73 2.95 -5.63
C ARG A 76 22.66 4.47 -5.82
N GLU A 77 23.34 5.00 -6.83
CA GLU A 77 23.28 6.43 -7.13
C GLU A 77 21.85 6.88 -7.51
N MET A 78 21.14 6.07 -8.30
CA MET A 78 19.74 6.33 -8.67
C MET A 78 18.85 6.34 -7.42
N VAL A 79 18.97 5.33 -6.54
CA VAL A 79 18.19 5.23 -5.29
C VAL A 79 18.51 6.38 -4.33
N ASP A 80 19.78 6.73 -4.16
CA ASP A 80 20.18 7.85 -3.29
C ASP A 80 19.62 9.19 -3.81
N LYS A 81 19.56 9.40 -5.14
CA LYS A 81 18.93 10.59 -5.73
C LYS A 81 17.41 10.62 -5.52
N LEU A 82 16.73 9.49 -5.68
CA LEU A 82 15.29 9.38 -5.38
C LEU A 82 15.01 9.71 -3.90
N GLN A 83 15.88 9.29 -2.99
CA GLN A 83 15.78 9.63 -1.57
C GLN A 83 16.04 11.13 -1.32
N GLN A 84 17.10 11.70 -1.91
CA GLN A 84 17.40 13.14 -1.81
C GLN A 84 16.28 14.02 -2.36
N ALA A 85 15.55 13.54 -3.38
CA ALA A 85 14.38 14.22 -3.94
C ALA A 85 13.11 14.07 -3.08
N GLY A 86 13.16 13.30 -1.99
CA GLY A 86 12.00 13.05 -1.10
C GLY A 86 10.96 12.09 -1.67
N ILE A 87 11.30 11.37 -2.74
CA ILE A 87 10.43 10.37 -3.38
C ILE A 87 10.46 9.09 -2.54
N ILE A 88 11.66 8.60 -2.23
CA ILE A 88 11.85 7.55 -1.22
C ILE A 88 11.97 8.22 0.14
N LYS A 89 11.08 7.82 1.06
CA LYS A 89 10.95 8.36 2.41
C LYS A 89 11.35 7.32 3.46
N SER A 90 11.02 6.06 3.19
CA SER A 90 11.20 4.93 4.09
C SER A 90 12.56 4.27 3.87
N GLN A 91 13.28 4.00 4.97
CA GLN A 91 14.57 3.31 4.90
C GLN A 91 14.44 1.88 4.36
N SER A 92 13.34 1.18 4.67
CA SER A 92 13.01 -0.13 4.06
C SER A 92 12.90 -0.06 2.54
N ILE A 93 12.28 0.98 1.99
CA ILE A 93 12.09 1.13 0.54
C ILE A 93 13.42 1.48 -0.13
N ARG A 94 14.23 2.33 0.50
CA ARG A 94 15.59 2.59 0.04
C ARG A 94 16.40 1.31 -0.04
N ASP A 95 16.45 0.53 1.03
CA ASP A 95 17.27 -0.67 1.11
C ASP A 95 16.78 -1.76 0.14
N CYS A 96 15.46 -1.92 0.02
CA CYS A 96 14.81 -2.79 -0.97
C CYS A 96 15.16 -2.40 -2.41
N MET A 97 14.99 -1.13 -2.78
CA MET A 97 15.32 -0.70 -4.14
C MET A 97 16.83 -0.77 -4.39
N ALA A 98 17.68 -0.55 -3.39
CA ALA A 98 19.12 -0.69 -3.53
C ALA A 98 19.58 -2.14 -3.76
N SER A 99 18.86 -3.13 -3.26
CA SER A 99 19.21 -4.55 -3.39
C SER A 99 18.73 -5.19 -4.70
N VAL A 100 17.71 -4.64 -5.35
CA VAL A 100 17.21 -5.13 -6.65
C VAL A 100 17.80 -4.28 -7.78
N ASP A 101 18.86 -4.77 -8.42
CA ASP A 101 19.51 -4.04 -9.53
C ASP A 101 18.63 -3.99 -10.77
N ARG A 102 18.10 -2.81 -11.07
CA ARG A 102 17.21 -2.54 -12.20
C ARG A 102 17.83 -2.90 -13.56
N ALA A 103 19.15 -2.90 -13.68
CA ALA A 103 19.82 -3.31 -14.93
C ALA A 103 19.57 -4.77 -15.31
N ASN A 104 19.14 -5.62 -14.36
CA ASN A 104 18.75 -7.00 -14.63
C ASN A 104 17.32 -7.16 -15.15
N TYR A 105 16.51 -6.10 -15.09
CA TYR A 105 15.08 -6.12 -15.42
C TYR A 105 14.76 -5.29 -16.67
N VAL A 106 15.75 -5.05 -17.52
CA VAL A 106 15.62 -4.34 -18.80
C VAL A 106 16.13 -5.22 -19.94
N VAL A 107 15.71 -4.91 -21.16
CA VAL A 107 16.20 -5.59 -22.38
C VAL A 107 17.71 -5.43 -22.51
N LYS A 108 18.38 -6.48 -22.99
CA LYS A 108 19.83 -6.52 -23.16
C LYS A 108 20.23 -6.20 -24.61
N PRO A 109 21.33 -5.44 -24.84
CA PRO A 109 22.13 -4.74 -23.83
C PRO A 109 21.35 -3.56 -23.20
N PRO A 110 21.56 -3.27 -21.91
CA PRO A 110 20.80 -2.23 -21.21
C PRO A 110 21.16 -0.85 -21.76
N SER A 111 20.14 -0.05 -22.08
CA SER A 111 20.29 1.36 -22.44
C SER A 111 19.71 2.24 -21.35
N GLY A 112 20.57 2.84 -20.52
CA GLY A 112 20.15 3.73 -19.44
C GLY A 112 19.26 3.08 -18.36
N PRO A 113 19.62 1.90 -17.81
CA PRO A 113 18.78 1.18 -16.84
C PRO A 113 18.48 1.99 -15.57
N TYR A 114 19.38 2.92 -15.23
CA TYR A 114 19.31 3.77 -14.04
C TYR A 114 18.78 5.18 -14.33
N ASN A 115 18.28 5.43 -15.54
CA ASN A 115 17.60 6.66 -15.84
C ASN A 115 16.23 6.64 -15.16
N ASP A 116 15.87 7.73 -14.46
CA ASP A 116 14.52 7.91 -13.96
C ASP A 116 13.48 8.21 -15.06
N SER A 117 13.27 7.23 -15.94
CA SER A 117 12.29 7.24 -17.02
C SER A 117 11.88 5.82 -17.42
N PRO A 118 10.70 5.62 -18.03
CA PRO A 118 10.28 4.32 -18.53
C PRO A 118 11.23 3.82 -19.62
N GLN A 119 11.48 2.51 -19.66
CA GLN A 119 12.29 1.86 -20.71
C GLN A 119 11.48 0.77 -21.40
N GLY A 120 11.57 0.66 -22.73
CA GLY A 120 10.85 -0.38 -23.48
C GLY A 120 11.34 -1.79 -23.11
N ILE A 121 10.39 -2.71 -22.92
CA ILE A 121 10.68 -4.13 -22.62
C ILE A 121 10.18 -5.10 -23.69
N GLY A 122 9.80 -4.57 -24.85
CA GLY A 122 9.17 -5.32 -25.93
C GLY A 122 7.65 -5.34 -25.82
N TYR A 123 6.99 -5.85 -26.85
CA TYR A 123 5.54 -6.08 -26.90
C TYR A 123 4.65 -4.88 -26.56
N GLY A 124 5.12 -3.65 -26.85
CA GLY A 124 4.38 -2.42 -26.51
C GLY A 124 4.38 -2.07 -25.02
N ALA A 125 5.12 -2.81 -24.19
CA ALA A 125 5.25 -2.58 -22.75
C ALA A 125 6.54 -1.82 -22.39
N THR A 126 6.53 -1.20 -21.21
CA THR A 126 7.69 -0.53 -20.62
C THR A 126 7.86 -0.96 -19.17
N ILE A 127 9.09 -1.13 -18.71
CA ILE A 127 9.36 -1.08 -17.28
C ILE A 127 9.21 0.37 -16.80
N SER A 128 8.34 0.59 -15.81
CA SER A 128 8.02 1.92 -15.26
C SER A 128 9.25 2.64 -14.74
N ALA A 129 9.20 3.98 -14.73
CA ALA A 129 10.28 4.80 -14.19
C ALA A 129 10.57 4.44 -12.71
N PRO A 130 11.83 4.47 -12.27
CA PRO A 130 12.24 4.28 -10.88
C PRO A 130 11.38 5.01 -9.84
N HIS A 131 11.03 6.29 -10.04
CA HIS A 131 10.16 7.00 -9.09
C HIS A 131 8.75 6.41 -8.98
N MET A 132 8.19 5.85 -10.06
CA MET A 132 6.87 5.22 -10.00
C MET A 132 6.89 3.95 -9.17
N HIS A 133 7.95 3.14 -9.28
CA HIS A 133 8.14 2.00 -8.38
C HIS A 133 8.30 2.45 -6.92
N ALA A 134 9.08 3.52 -6.67
CA ALA A 134 9.21 4.07 -5.33
C ALA A 134 7.87 4.53 -4.75
N HIS A 135 7.04 5.24 -5.53
CA HIS A 135 5.70 5.65 -5.11
C HIS A 135 4.81 4.44 -4.76
N ALA A 136 4.76 3.42 -5.62
CA ALA A 136 3.97 2.21 -5.34
C ALA A 136 4.44 1.51 -4.06
N LEU A 137 5.76 1.36 -3.89
CA LEU A 137 6.36 0.72 -2.71
C LEU A 137 6.07 1.50 -1.42
N GLU A 138 6.18 2.84 -1.43
CA GLU A 138 5.88 3.68 -0.26
C GLU A 138 4.42 3.61 0.17
N GLU A 139 3.48 3.57 -0.78
CA GLU A 139 2.07 3.40 -0.44
C GLU A 139 1.81 2.00 0.14
N ILE A 140 2.38 0.95 -0.48
CA ILE A 140 2.13 -0.45 -0.10
C ILE A 140 2.77 -0.81 1.26
N VAL A 141 4.00 -0.37 1.53
CA VAL A 141 4.78 -0.86 2.70
C VAL A 141 4.09 -0.55 4.02
N THR A 142 3.37 0.56 4.11
CA THR A 142 2.64 0.96 5.32
C THR A 142 1.55 -0.06 5.69
N TYR A 143 0.84 -0.60 4.69
CA TYR A 143 -0.20 -1.61 4.88
C TYR A 143 0.37 -3.00 5.17
N LEU A 144 1.50 -3.35 4.55
CA LEU A 144 2.23 -4.58 4.87
C LEU A 144 2.71 -4.57 6.33
N GLN A 145 3.27 -3.46 6.80
CA GLN A 145 3.72 -3.27 8.18
C GLN A 145 2.55 -3.30 9.18
N ALA A 146 1.44 -2.61 8.87
CA ALA A 146 0.24 -2.66 9.70
C ALA A 146 -0.35 -4.08 9.82
N SER A 147 -0.17 -4.89 8.78
CA SER A 147 -0.64 -6.28 8.70
C SER A 147 0.38 -7.32 9.17
N ALA A 148 1.56 -6.92 9.63
CA ALA A 148 2.68 -7.81 9.89
C ALA A 148 2.49 -8.81 11.06
N LYS A 149 1.35 -8.76 11.76
CA LYS A 149 0.93 -9.80 12.71
C LYS A 149 0.27 -11.01 12.02
N LYS A 150 -0.08 -10.90 10.73
CA LYS A 150 -0.59 -12.02 9.94
C LYS A 150 0.51 -13.06 9.76
N SER A 151 0.11 -14.34 9.70
CA SER A 151 1.04 -15.46 9.53
C SER A 151 1.74 -15.45 8.18
N GLU A 152 1.07 -14.96 7.13
CA GLU A 152 1.63 -14.79 5.79
C GLU A 152 0.93 -13.62 5.10
N LEU A 153 1.69 -12.65 4.61
CA LEU A 153 1.18 -11.55 3.78
C LEU A 153 1.09 -12.02 2.32
N SER A 154 0.12 -11.51 1.58
CA SER A 154 -0.05 -11.81 0.16
C SER A 154 -0.14 -10.53 -0.65
N VAL A 155 0.62 -10.44 -1.74
CA VAL A 155 0.64 -9.28 -2.64
C VAL A 155 0.44 -9.72 -4.09
N LEU A 156 -0.43 -9.03 -4.81
CA LEU A 156 -0.62 -9.22 -6.24
C LEU A 156 0.02 -8.06 -7.02
N ASP A 157 0.79 -8.35 -8.05
CA ASP A 157 1.35 -7.37 -8.99
C ASP A 157 0.77 -7.64 -10.38
N VAL A 158 -0.23 -6.85 -10.76
CA VAL A 158 -0.97 -6.96 -12.03
C VAL A 158 -0.25 -6.20 -13.13
N GLY A 159 0.02 -6.85 -14.26
CA GLY A 159 0.87 -6.31 -15.31
C GLY A 159 2.32 -6.28 -14.85
N CYS A 160 2.82 -7.40 -14.32
CA CYS A 160 4.14 -7.48 -13.69
C CYS A 160 5.29 -7.21 -14.67
N GLY A 161 5.05 -7.32 -15.99
CA GLY A 161 5.96 -6.86 -17.04
C GLY A 161 7.36 -7.46 -16.92
N SER A 162 8.35 -6.63 -16.58
CA SER A 162 9.73 -7.11 -16.43
C SER A 162 10.00 -7.91 -15.16
N GLY A 163 9.09 -7.89 -14.19
CA GLY A 163 9.23 -8.53 -12.88
C GLY A 163 9.94 -7.69 -11.81
N TYR A 164 10.41 -6.48 -12.14
CA TYR A 164 11.19 -5.64 -11.22
C TYR A 164 10.45 -5.31 -9.92
N LEU A 165 9.22 -4.79 -10.02
CA LEU A 165 8.46 -4.42 -8.82
C LEU A 165 8.06 -5.65 -8.02
N THR A 166 7.70 -6.75 -8.70
CA THR A 166 7.41 -8.04 -8.07
C THR A 166 8.60 -8.52 -7.24
N ALA A 167 9.83 -8.40 -7.76
CA ALA A 167 11.06 -8.73 -7.04
C ALA A 167 11.32 -7.78 -5.86
N CYS A 168 11.11 -6.46 -6.02
CA CYS A 168 11.19 -5.50 -4.91
C CYS A 168 10.22 -5.86 -3.77
N LEU A 169 8.95 -6.13 -4.09
CA LEU A 169 7.96 -6.59 -3.12
C LEU A 169 8.38 -7.93 -2.48
N GLY A 170 8.96 -8.83 -3.28
CA GLY A 170 9.51 -10.10 -2.79
C GLY A 170 10.62 -9.88 -1.77
N ARG A 171 11.57 -8.96 -2.03
CA ARG A 171 12.62 -8.58 -1.07
C ARG A 171 12.06 -7.98 0.21
N LEU A 172 11.00 -7.15 0.13
CA LEU A 172 10.31 -6.64 1.32
C LEU A 172 9.68 -7.77 2.15
N LEU A 173 9.11 -8.78 1.51
CA LEU A 173 8.41 -9.90 2.16
C LEU A 173 9.29 -11.11 2.48
N ASN A 174 10.54 -11.16 2.00
CA ASN A 174 11.45 -12.27 2.30
C ASN A 174 12.22 -12.06 3.63
N GLY A 175 11.80 -11.09 4.45
CA GLY A 175 12.23 -10.91 5.83
C GLY A 175 13.74 -10.99 6.10
N GLY A 176 14.58 -10.70 5.09
CA GLY A 176 16.02 -10.96 5.08
C GLY A 176 16.82 -9.74 4.61
N ASP A 177 17.80 -9.38 5.43
CA ASP A 177 19.04 -8.67 5.07
C ASP A 177 18.96 -7.25 4.50
N CYS A 178 17.98 -6.45 4.91
CA CYS A 178 18.27 -5.03 5.09
C CYS A 178 19.08 -4.90 6.40
N GLU A 179 20.39 -5.19 6.32
CA GLU A 179 21.36 -5.26 7.44
C GLU A 179 21.35 -4.04 8.39
N SER A 180 20.69 -2.96 8.00
CA SER A 180 20.77 -1.67 8.67
C SER A 180 19.98 -1.54 9.97
N ASN A 181 18.96 -2.39 10.27
CA ASN A 181 18.14 -2.18 11.47
C ASN A 181 17.56 -3.46 12.12
N ARG A 182 18.14 -3.88 13.26
CA ARG A 182 17.62 -4.96 14.14
C ARG A 182 16.24 -4.68 14.78
N GLN A 183 15.66 -3.51 14.55
CA GLN A 183 14.33 -3.13 15.04
C GLN A 183 13.24 -3.19 13.96
N GLN A 184 13.58 -3.59 12.73
CA GLN A 184 12.62 -3.66 11.65
C GLN A 184 11.77 -4.93 11.78
N GLN A 185 10.45 -4.77 11.82
CA GLN A 185 9.51 -5.87 11.87
C GLN A 185 9.69 -6.76 10.63
N THR A 186 10.03 -8.02 10.85
CA THR A 186 10.23 -8.99 9.76
C THR A 186 8.91 -9.26 9.06
N LEU A 187 8.78 -8.82 7.82
CA LEU A 187 7.64 -9.18 6.98
C LEU A 187 7.92 -10.55 6.36
N ARG A 188 6.88 -11.39 6.32
CA ARG A 188 6.89 -12.69 5.67
C ARG A 188 5.65 -12.82 4.81
N GLY A 189 5.82 -13.18 3.55
CA GLY A 189 4.72 -13.24 2.61
C GLY A 189 5.10 -13.74 1.22
N LYS A 190 4.12 -13.71 0.33
CA LYS A 190 4.24 -14.10 -1.07
C LYS A 190 3.80 -12.97 -1.99
N VAL A 191 4.44 -12.91 -3.15
CA VAL A 191 4.11 -11.99 -4.23
C VAL A 191 3.78 -12.80 -5.48
N TYR A 192 2.64 -12.50 -6.06
CA TYR A 192 2.15 -13.12 -7.28
C TYR A 192 2.16 -12.07 -8.39
N GLY A 193 2.99 -12.26 -9.40
CA GLY A 193 2.98 -11.46 -10.63
C GLY A 193 2.04 -12.09 -11.65
N ILE A 194 1.09 -11.32 -12.17
CA ILE A 194 0.20 -11.74 -13.26
C ILE A 194 0.44 -10.84 -14.48
N GLU A 195 0.57 -11.45 -15.64
CA GLU A 195 0.79 -10.76 -16.91
C GLU A 195 0.09 -11.55 -18.03
N TYR A 196 -0.53 -10.88 -18.98
CA TYR A 196 -1.30 -11.58 -20.02
C TYR A 196 -0.43 -12.08 -21.16
N MET A 197 0.69 -11.41 -21.42
CA MET A 197 1.64 -11.82 -22.44
C MET A 197 2.61 -12.87 -21.91
N LYS A 198 2.57 -14.07 -22.50
CA LYS A 198 3.47 -15.17 -22.09
C LYS A 198 4.95 -14.77 -22.19
N GLU A 199 5.32 -14.02 -23.21
CA GLU A 199 6.70 -13.60 -23.43
C GLU A 199 7.21 -12.64 -22.35
N LEU A 200 6.34 -11.81 -21.77
CA LEU A 200 6.68 -10.97 -20.63
C LEU A 200 6.73 -11.76 -19.32
N VAL A 201 5.89 -12.79 -19.16
CA VAL A 201 6.02 -13.74 -18.05
C VAL A 201 7.35 -14.48 -18.12
N ASP A 202 7.72 -15.02 -19.28
CA ASP A 202 9.01 -15.68 -19.46
C ASP A 202 10.17 -14.69 -19.19
N PHE A 203 10.06 -13.45 -19.69
CA PHE A 203 11.06 -12.40 -19.45
C PHE A 203 11.23 -12.05 -17.96
N SER A 204 10.13 -11.92 -17.22
CA SER A 204 10.18 -11.68 -15.76
C SER A 204 10.80 -12.84 -14.99
N ILE A 205 10.47 -14.07 -15.35
CA ILE A 205 11.08 -15.27 -14.76
C ILE A 205 12.60 -15.27 -15.01
N GLU A 206 13.05 -15.04 -16.25
CA GLU A 206 14.49 -15.04 -16.58
C GLU A 206 15.25 -13.91 -15.89
N ASN A 207 14.68 -12.70 -15.82
CA ASN A 207 15.30 -11.57 -15.10
C ASN A 207 15.49 -11.92 -13.62
N THR A 208 14.46 -12.45 -12.98
CA THR A 208 14.49 -12.82 -11.56
C THR A 208 15.39 -14.02 -11.30
N LYS A 209 15.49 -15.00 -12.21
CA LYS A 209 16.49 -16.08 -12.12
C LYS A 209 17.93 -15.56 -12.12
N ILE A 210 18.22 -14.52 -12.90
CA ILE A 210 19.56 -13.94 -12.99
C ILE A 210 19.90 -13.14 -11.72
N ALA A 211 18.96 -12.35 -11.22
CA ALA A 211 19.23 -11.36 -10.17
C ALA A 211 18.86 -11.83 -8.75
N ASP A 212 17.81 -12.63 -8.62
CA ASP A 212 17.08 -12.84 -7.38
C ASP A 212 16.51 -14.27 -7.28
N ILE A 213 17.31 -15.27 -7.70
CA ILE A 213 16.89 -16.68 -7.78
C ILE A 213 16.40 -17.27 -6.45
N ASP A 214 16.84 -16.70 -5.33
CA ASP A 214 16.37 -17.08 -4.00
C ASP A 214 14.87 -16.81 -3.83
N LEU A 215 14.34 -15.73 -4.41
CA LEU A 215 12.91 -15.39 -4.34
C LEU A 215 12.04 -16.44 -5.04
N LEU A 216 12.52 -16.97 -6.17
CA LEU A 216 11.84 -18.03 -6.91
C LEU A 216 11.98 -19.38 -6.21
N SER A 217 13.19 -19.76 -5.82
CA SER A 217 13.46 -21.07 -5.20
C SER A 217 12.81 -21.24 -3.83
N GLN A 218 12.61 -20.14 -3.09
CA GLN A 218 11.88 -20.12 -1.82
C GLN A 218 10.36 -19.98 -2.00
N GLY A 219 9.88 -19.76 -3.23
CA GLY A 219 8.46 -19.56 -3.51
C GLY A 219 7.88 -18.25 -2.97
N VAL A 220 8.73 -17.27 -2.68
CA VAL A 220 8.32 -15.91 -2.26
C VAL A 220 7.71 -15.17 -3.44
N VAL A 221 8.28 -15.35 -4.64
CA VAL A 221 7.79 -14.74 -5.88
C VAL A 221 7.35 -15.84 -6.84
N THR A 222 6.20 -15.64 -7.46
CA THR A 222 5.71 -16.47 -8.57
C THR A 222 5.18 -15.58 -9.68
N TYR A 223 5.30 -16.05 -10.92
CA TYR A 223 4.80 -15.36 -12.10
C TYR A 223 3.87 -16.30 -12.87
N GLN A 224 2.76 -15.77 -13.37
CA GLN A 224 1.82 -16.55 -14.17
C GLN A 224 1.18 -15.74 -15.29
N VAL A 225 0.81 -16.46 -16.36
CA VAL A 225 0.00 -15.90 -17.44
C VAL A 225 -1.44 -15.76 -16.97
N GLY A 226 -2.06 -14.61 -17.17
CA GLY A 226 -3.47 -14.44 -16.86
C GLY A 226 -4.03 -13.04 -17.14
N ASP A 227 -5.35 -12.94 -17.06
CA ASP A 227 -6.07 -11.67 -17.24
C ASP A 227 -5.94 -10.81 -15.97
N GLY A 228 -5.25 -9.67 -16.11
CA GLY A 228 -5.07 -8.72 -15.03
C GLY A 228 -6.37 -8.13 -14.48
N TRP A 229 -7.44 -8.06 -15.27
CA TRP A 229 -8.76 -7.60 -14.80
C TRP A 229 -9.41 -8.59 -13.82
N LYS A 230 -9.08 -9.87 -13.93
CA LYS A 230 -9.62 -10.96 -13.11
C LYS A 230 -8.80 -11.22 -11.85
N GLY A 231 -7.58 -10.72 -11.78
CA GLY A 231 -6.67 -10.98 -10.68
C GLY A 231 -6.41 -12.47 -10.50
N LEU A 232 -6.28 -12.91 -9.24
CA LEU A 232 -5.99 -14.29 -8.86
C LEU A 232 -6.88 -14.71 -7.68
N PRO A 233 -8.17 -15.00 -7.92
CA PRO A 233 -9.14 -15.30 -6.86
C PRO A 233 -8.74 -16.50 -6.01
N GLU A 234 -7.98 -17.46 -6.56
CA GLU A 234 -7.48 -18.64 -5.84
C GLU A 234 -6.33 -18.33 -4.87
N LYS A 235 -5.74 -17.14 -4.95
CA LYS A 235 -4.70 -16.63 -4.04
C LYS A 235 -5.17 -15.49 -3.15
N ALA A 236 -6.38 -14.98 -3.41
CA ALA A 236 -7.03 -13.99 -2.58
C ALA A 236 -7.33 -14.56 -1.17
N PRO A 237 -7.40 -13.71 -0.14
CA PRO A 237 -7.28 -12.25 -0.21
C PRO A 237 -5.83 -11.75 -0.22
N PHE A 238 -5.64 -10.53 -0.75
CA PHE A 238 -4.35 -9.83 -0.82
C PHE A 238 -4.28 -8.68 0.18
N THR A 239 -3.18 -8.60 0.93
CA THR A 239 -2.89 -7.43 1.76
C THR A 239 -2.57 -6.20 0.90
N ALA A 240 -1.96 -6.40 -0.26
CA ALA A 240 -1.78 -5.33 -1.23
C ALA A 240 -1.96 -5.81 -2.69
N ILE A 241 -2.47 -4.94 -3.54
CA ILE A 241 -2.52 -5.13 -4.99
C ILE A 241 -1.84 -3.93 -5.64
N HIS A 242 -0.85 -4.17 -6.50
CA HIS A 242 -0.34 -3.17 -7.41
C HIS A 242 -0.88 -3.45 -8.81
N VAL A 243 -1.21 -2.40 -9.56
CA VAL A 243 -1.58 -2.50 -10.97
C VAL A 243 -0.62 -1.61 -11.78
N GLY A 244 0.23 -2.26 -12.56
CA GLY A 244 1.28 -1.65 -13.39
C GLY A 244 0.80 -1.12 -14.74
N ALA A 245 -0.50 -1.04 -14.97
CA ALA A 245 -1.11 -0.56 -16.20
C ALA A 245 -2.41 0.23 -15.90
N ALA A 246 -2.71 1.25 -16.72
CA ALA A 246 -3.85 2.12 -16.52
C ALA A 246 -5.16 1.40 -16.84
N ALA A 247 -6.02 1.24 -15.84
CA ALA A 247 -7.36 0.71 -16.05
C ALA A 247 -8.32 1.80 -16.53
N ASP A 248 -9.21 1.47 -17.45
CA ASP A 248 -10.24 2.40 -17.95
C ASP A 248 -11.25 2.82 -16.87
N SER A 249 -11.37 1.98 -15.84
CA SER A 249 -12.30 2.08 -14.72
C SER A 249 -11.75 1.29 -13.54
N PHE A 250 -12.29 1.49 -12.34
CA PHE A 250 -11.85 0.72 -11.17
C PHE A 250 -12.26 -0.75 -11.30
N PRO A 251 -11.30 -1.71 -11.33
CA PRO A 251 -11.59 -3.12 -11.48
C PRO A 251 -12.18 -3.69 -10.19
N GLN A 252 -13.51 -3.82 -10.15
CA GLN A 252 -14.24 -4.30 -8.96
C GLN A 252 -13.79 -5.69 -8.52
N GLU A 253 -13.48 -6.58 -9.47
CA GLU A 253 -12.99 -7.94 -9.17
C GLU A 253 -11.66 -7.93 -8.40
N LEU A 254 -10.72 -7.05 -8.77
CA LEU A 254 -9.48 -6.87 -8.01
C LEU A 254 -9.73 -6.27 -6.63
N MET A 255 -10.58 -5.24 -6.55
CA MET A 255 -10.94 -4.61 -5.27
C MET A 255 -11.54 -5.62 -4.29
N MET A 256 -12.38 -6.53 -4.78
CA MET A 256 -12.99 -7.58 -3.97
C MET A 256 -12.00 -8.64 -3.47
N GLN A 257 -10.82 -8.76 -4.11
CA GLN A 257 -9.73 -9.64 -3.68
C GLN A 257 -8.82 -9.00 -2.62
N LEU A 258 -9.01 -7.72 -2.25
CA LEU A 258 -8.28 -7.11 -1.13
C LEU A 258 -8.72 -7.68 0.21
N ASP A 259 -7.78 -7.84 1.13
CA ASP A 259 -8.06 -7.99 2.55
C ASP A 259 -8.76 -6.74 3.11
N VAL A 260 -9.54 -6.91 4.18
CA VAL A 260 -9.94 -5.76 5.00
C VAL A 260 -8.70 -5.14 5.63
N GLY A 261 -8.55 -3.81 5.48
CA GLY A 261 -7.35 -3.07 5.80
C GLY A 261 -6.21 -3.27 4.78
N GLY A 262 -6.49 -3.88 3.62
CA GLY A 262 -5.57 -3.98 2.50
C GLY A 262 -5.68 -2.80 1.54
N VAL A 263 -4.69 -2.65 0.67
CA VAL A 263 -4.56 -1.52 -0.26
C VAL A 263 -4.38 -1.95 -1.71
N MET A 264 -5.02 -1.25 -2.65
CA MET A 264 -4.68 -1.32 -4.06
C MET A 264 -4.11 0.01 -4.54
N VAL A 265 -2.99 -0.04 -5.26
CA VAL A 265 -2.38 1.10 -5.94
C VAL A 265 -2.53 0.91 -7.44
N ILE A 266 -3.29 1.80 -8.09
CA ILE A 266 -3.72 1.62 -9.47
C ILE A 266 -3.79 2.95 -10.23
N PRO A 267 -3.23 3.05 -11.45
CA PRO A 267 -3.51 4.14 -12.35
C PRO A 267 -4.88 3.94 -13.01
N VAL A 268 -5.72 4.97 -13.00
CA VAL A 268 -7.06 4.95 -13.61
C VAL A 268 -7.22 6.15 -14.55
N GLY A 269 -7.71 5.87 -15.75
CA GLY A 269 -7.99 6.86 -16.79
C GLY A 269 -7.95 6.23 -18.19
N PRO A 270 -8.55 6.89 -19.19
CA PRO A 270 -8.57 6.36 -20.55
C PRO A 270 -7.17 6.27 -21.16
N ASP A 271 -6.99 5.32 -22.09
CA ASP A 271 -5.76 5.25 -22.88
C ASP A 271 -5.55 6.54 -23.70
N GLY A 272 -4.31 7.01 -23.74
CA GLY A 272 -3.94 8.29 -24.35
C GLY A 272 -4.50 9.55 -23.67
N GLY A 273 -5.29 9.42 -22.60
CA GLY A 273 -5.91 10.55 -21.90
C GLY A 273 -5.27 10.87 -20.55
N VAL A 274 -6.00 11.64 -19.74
CA VAL A 274 -5.57 11.99 -18.37
C VAL A 274 -5.75 10.77 -17.48
N GLN A 275 -4.67 10.34 -16.84
CA GLN A 275 -4.65 9.24 -15.89
C GLN A 275 -4.18 9.76 -14.53
N ASN A 276 -4.73 9.22 -13.45
CA ASN A 276 -4.27 9.50 -12.10
C ASN A 276 -3.95 8.20 -11.37
N LEU A 277 -2.94 8.23 -10.53
CA LEU A 277 -2.62 7.15 -9.61
C LEU A 277 -3.54 7.26 -8.40
N TYR A 278 -4.26 6.19 -8.11
CA TYR A 278 -5.15 6.07 -6.96
C TYR A 278 -4.60 5.08 -5.95
N LYS A 279 -4.88 5.38 -4.69
CA LYS A 279 -4.85 4.42 -3.60
C LYS A 279 -6.28 4.07 -3.20
N VAL A 280 -6.57 2.78 -3.13
CA VAL A 280 -7.88 2.24 -2.76
C VAL A 280 -7.71 1.34 -1.54
N GLU A 281 -8.33 1.69 -0.43
CA GLU A 281 -8.28 0.87 0.80
C GLU A 281 -9.62 0.18 1.03
N ARG A 282 -9.60 -1.10 1.40
CA ARG A 282 -10.81 -1.85 1.78
C ARG A 282 -11.07 -1.68 3.27
N LEU A 283 -12.17 -1.03 3.62
CA LEU A 283 -12.56 -0.76 5.01
C LEU A 283 -13.31 -1.92 5.67
N ARG A 284 -14.08 -2.68 4.89
CA ARG A 284 -15.06 -3.66 5.40
C ARG A 284 -15.14 -4.90 4.51
N ASN A 285 -15.57 -6.01 5.11
CA ASN A 285 -15.81 -7.25 4.38
C ASN A 285 -17.24 -7.27 3.83
N GLY A 286 -17.44 -7.99 2.73
CA GLY A 286 -18.72 -8.14 2.05
C GLY A 286 -18.59 -9.13 0.90
N ASP A 287 -19.67 -9.86 0.61
CA ASP A 287 -19.70 -10.86 -0.47
C ASP A 287 -19.93 -10.23 -1.86
N GLN A 288 -20.38 -8.98 -1.89
CA GLN A 288 -20.71 -8.24 -3.10
C GLN A 288 -20.05 -6.86 -3.05
N PHE A 289 -19.74 -6.31 -4.22
CA PHE A 289 -19.14 -4.98 -4.32
C PHE A 289 -20.10 -3.90 -3.80
N GLN A 290 -19.67 -3.14 -2.79
CA GLN A 290 -20.31 -1.92 -2.33
C GLN A 290 -19.25 -0.82 -2.27
N LYS A 291 -19.52 0.34 -2.87
CA LYS A 291 -18.52 1.41 -2.98
C LYS A 291 -18.11 1.93 -1.59
N GLU A 292 -19.02 1.90 -0.63
CA GLU A 292 -18.86 2.39 0.74
C GLU A 292 -17.93 1.51 1.59
N ASP A 293 -17.60 0.31 1.10
CA ASP A 293 -16.61 -0.57 1.72
C ASP A 293 -15.18 -0.19 1.34
N PHE A 294 -15.00 0.85 0.51
CA PHE A 294 -13.69 1.30 0.04
C PHE A 294 -13.51 2.82 0.19
N THR A 295 -12.26 3.25 0.36
CA THR A 295 -11.84 4.64 0.16
C THR A 295 -11.06 4.77 -1.14
N PHE A 296 -11.03 5.98 -1.70
CA PHE A 296 -10.34 6.29 -2.95
C PHE A 296 -9.60 7.61 -2.80
N ASP A 297 -8.28 7.54 -2.72
CA ASP A 297 -7.42 8.72 -2.65
C ASP A 297 -6.72 8.92 -3.99
N ASN A 298 -6.91 10.09 -4.61
CA ASN A 298 -6.12 10.49 -5.79
C ASN A 298 -4.76 11.00 -5.31
N LEU A 299 -3.68 10.35 -5.74
CA LEU A 299 -2.33 10.66 -5.30
C LEU A 299 -1.64 11.67 -6.23
N LEU A 300 -1.57 11.36 -7.53
CA LEU A 300 -0.91 12.21 -8.52
C LEU A 300 -1.34 11.86 -9.96
N GLY A 301 -1.17 12.82 -10.88
CA GLY A 301 -1.32 12.57 -12.32
C GLY A 301 -0.16 11.74 -12.87
N VAL A 302 -0.46 10.76 -13.71
CA VAL A 302 0.52 9.80 -14.24
C VAL A 302 0.26 9.49 -15.71
N ARG A 303 1.17 8.71 -16.32
CA ARG A 303 0.99 8.13 -17.65
C ARG A 303 1.53 6.72 -17.67
N TYR A 304 0.64 5.76 -17.88
CA TYR A 304 0.90 4.33 -17.92
C TYR A 304 0.43 3.76 -19.26
N VAL A 305 0.99 2.59 -19.61
CA VAL A 305 0.44 1.74 -20.67
C VAL A 305 -0.95 1.23 -20.24
N PRO A 306 -1.88 0.99 -21.18
CA PRO A 306 -3.24 0.58 -20.84
C PRO A 306 -3.29 -0.86 -20.29
N LEU A 307 -4.18 -1.10 -19.32
CA LEU A 307 -4.56 -2.43 -18.88
C LEU A 307 -5.55 -3.01 -19.91
N VAL A 308 -5.09 -4.00 -20.67
CA VAL A 308 -5.82 -4.53 -21.83
C VAL A 308 -6.93 -5.49 -21.38
N HIS A 309 -8.12 -5.35 -21.97
CA HIS A 309 -9.17 -6.39 -21.88
C HIS A 309 -8.83 -7.51 -22.86
N LEU A 310 -8.71 -8.74 -22.37
CA LEU A 310 -8.53 -9.89 -23.25
C LEU A 310 -9.84 -10.17 -23.99
N ASN A 311 -9.79 -10.06 -25.31
CA ASN A 311 -10.90 -10.54 -26.14
C ASN A 311 -10.95 -12.07 -26.02
N GLN A 312 -12.12 -12.64 -25.78
CA GLN A 312 -12.33 -14.10 -25.63
C GLN A 312 -11.98 -14.95 -26.87
N ASN A 313 -11.38 -14.34 -27.91
CA ASN A 313 -11.09 -14.95 -29.22
C ASN A 313 -9.60 -14.97 -29.59
N THR A 314 -8.69 -14.70 -28.66
CA THR A 314 -7.23 -14.83 -28.85
C THR A 314 -6.64 -15.72 -27.79
#